data_AF-A0A4Y7PX64-F1
#
_entry.id   AF-A0A4Y7PX64-F1
#
_cell.length_a   1.000
_cell.length_b   1.000
_cell.length_c   1.000
_cell.angle_alpha   90.00
_cell.angle_beta   90.00
_cell.angle_gamma   90.00
#
_symmetry.space_group_name_H-M   'P 1'
#
loop_
_entity.id
_entity.type
_entity.pdbx_description
1 polymer ?
#
loop_
_entity_poly.entity_id
_entity_poly.type
_entity_poly.pdbx_seq_one_letter_code
_entity_poly.pdbx_strand_id
1 'polypeptide(L)'
;MIPSHVDVKHLKALTAVLQRAKTCDGQLEQRNIWYEGSPSNHPSKLLDELKTLKAHRETLLRLRKSLEKRISTLQGPCNVVTRQTGIKTLPSEILSQIFVFFCDSYGRGRPAVHLSHVCRQFRHLALQTAAL
;
A
#
# COMPACT_ATOMS: atom_id res chain seq x y z
N MET A 1 8.51 -0.14 -9.64
CA MET A 1 7.05 -0.31 -9.63
C MET A 1 6.68 -1.15 -8.42
N ILE A 2 5.97 -0.61 -7.45
CA ILE A 2 5.41 -1.43 -6.35
C ILE A 2 4.24 -2.21 -6.97
N PRO A 3 4.17 -3.54 -6.85
CA PRO A 3 3.02 -4.29 -7.34
C PRO A 3 1.82 -3.83 -6.53
N SER A 4 0.88 -3.12 -7.16
CA SER A 4 -0.42 -2.82 -6.59
C SER A 4 -1.21 -4.12 -6.51
N HIS A 5 -0.90 -4.96 -5.52
CA HIS A 5 -1.65 -6.16 -5.24
C HIS A 5 -3.00 -5.74 -4.65
N VAL A 6 -3.98 -5.52 -5.51
CA VAL A 6 -5.35 -5.25 -5.11
C VAL A 6 -5.89 -6.54 -4.52
N ASP A 7 -6.04 -6.58 -3.20
CA ASP A 7 -6.57 -7.73 -2.48
C ASP A 7 -7.97 -8.08 -3.01
N VAL A 8 -8.14 -9.33 -3.41
CA VAL A 8 -9.39 -9.90 -3.97
C VAL A 8 -10.57 -9.65 -3.04
N LYS A 9 -10.36 -9.60 -1.72
CA LYS A 9 -11.42 -9.28 -0.75
C LYS A 9 -11.93 -7.86 -0.89
N HIS A 10 -11.01 -6.90 -1.05
CA HIS A 10 -11.35 -5.48 -1.23
C HIS A 10 -12.01 -5.25 -2.60
N LEU A 11 -11.54 -5.93 -3.65
CA LEU A 11 -12.16 -5.88 -4.97
C LEU A 11 -13.59 -6.43 -4.91
N LYS A 12 -13.81 -7.60 -4.28
CA LYS A 12 -15.14 -8.18 -4.09
C LYS A 12 -16.07 -7.27 -3.29
N ALA A 13 -15.57 -6.65 -2.22
CA ALA A 13 -16.35 -5.70 -1.43
C ALA A 13 -16.78 -4.48 -2.26
N LEU A 14 -15.86 -3.91 -3.05
CA LEU A 14 -16.17 -2.80 -3.96
C LEU A 14 -17.18 -3.23 -5.03
N THR A 15 -16.98 -4.39 -5.67
CA THR A 15 -17.93 -4.94 -6.65
C THR A 15 -19.31 -5.17 -6.05
N ALA A 16 -19.39 -5.67 -4.81
CA ALA A 16 -20.66 -5.87 -4.11
C ALA A 16 -21.34 -4.54 -3.76
N VAL A 17 -20.59 -3.49 -3.40
CA VAL A 17 -21.14 -2.13 -3.21
C VAL A 17 -21.65 -1.58 -4.54
N LEU A 18 -20.90 -1.72 -5.63
CA LEU A 18 -21.30 -1.25 -6.96
C LEU A 18 -22.49 -2.02 -7.52
N GLN A 19 -22.56 -3.34 -7.29
CA GLN A 19 -23.71 -4.17 -7.66
C GLN A 19 -24.95 -3.78 -6.85
N ARG A 20 -24.82 -3.57 -5.53
CA ARG A 20 -25.94 -3.07 -4.71
C ARG A 20 -26.41 -1.70 -5.16
N ALA A 21 -25.47 -0.79 -5.45
CA ALA A 21 -25.80 0.51 -6.00
C ALA A 21 -26.53 0.38 -7.35
N LYS A 22 -26.08 -0.52 -8.23
CA LYS A 22 -26.73 -0.80 -9.52
C LYS A 22 -28.13 -1.39 -9.37
N THR A 23 -28.35 -2.31 -8.43
CA THR A 23 -29.69 -2.89 -8.18
C THR A 23 -30.66 -1.93 -7.51
N CYS A 24 -30.15 -0.82 -6.97
CA CYS A 24 -30.94 0.25 -6.35
C CYS A 24 -31.06 1.47 -7.28
N ASP A 25 -31.00 1.32 -8.60
CA ASP A 25 -31.02 2.42 -9.59
C ASP A 25 -29.99 3.54 -9.29
N GLY A 26 -28.82 3.14 -8.79
CA GLY A 26 -27.77 4.05 -8.39
C GLY A 26 -27.98 4.73 -7.04
N GLN A 27 -28.97 4.33 -6.24
CA GLN A 27 -29.20 4.90 -4.92
C GLN A 27 -28.30 4.26 -3.85
N LEU A 28 -27.48 5.09 -3.19
CA LEU A 28 -26.75 4.74 -1.97
C LEU A 28 -27.12 5.78 -0.90
N GLU A 29 -27.67 5.32 0.23
CA GLU A 29 -28.11 6.22 1.32
C GLU A 29 -29.06 7.33 0.85
N GLN A 30 -30.05 6.99 0.01
CA GLN A 30 -31.05 7.91 -0.55
C GLN A 30 -30.47 9.00 -1.49
N ARG A 31 -29.20 8.87 -1.89
CA ARG A 31 -28.57 9.74 -2.90
C ARG A 31 -28.24 8.93 -4.13
N ASN A 32 -28.65 9.44 -5.30
CA ASN A 32 -28.24 8.83 -6.56
C ASN A 32 -26.76 9.11 -6.79
N ILE A 33 -25.93 8.08 -6.65
CA ILE A 33 -24.48 8.13 -6.92
C ILE A 33 -24.16 7.90 -8.40
N TRP A 34 -25.13 7.45 -9.20
CA TRP A 34 -24.96 7.27 -10.63
C TRP A 34 -25.45 8.52 -11.35
N TYR A 35 -24.61 9.03 -12.24
CA TYR A 35 -25.03 10.10 -13.14
C TYR A 35 -25.79 9.48 -14.32
N GLU A 36 -27.09 9.26 -14.16
CA GLU A 36 -28.01 8.93 -15.26
C GLU A 36 -28.62 10.22 -15.83
N GLY A 37 -27.78 11.10 -16.36
CA GLY A 37 -28.28 12.22 -17.15
C GLY A 37 -28.98 11.68 -18.39
N SER A 38 -30.31 11.73 -18.44
CA SER A 38 -31.01 11.66 -19.72
C SER A 38 -30.66 12.93 -20.49
N PRO A 39 -29.95 12.86 -21.63
CA PRO A 39 -29.48 14.05 -22.33
C PRO A 39 -30.67 14.90 -22.71
N SER A 40 -30.85 16.01 -22.00
CA SER A 40 -31.89 16.97 -22.27
C SER A 40 -31.37 17.97 -23.29
N ASN A 41 -32.06 18.12 -24.42
CA ASN A 41 -31.72 19.11 -25.44
C ASN A 41 -32.00 20.56 -25.01
N HIS A 42 -32.54 20.81 -23.80
CA HIS A 42 -32.71 22.16 -23.29
C HIS A 42 -31.39 22.75 -22.75
N PRO A 43 -30.95 23.93 -23.25
CA PRO A 43 -29.66 24.53 -22.89
C PRO A 43 -29.51 24.89 -21.42
N SER A 44 -30.61 25.18 -20.71
CA SER A 44 -30.59 25.42 -19.25
C SER A 44 -30.26 24.16 -18.45
N LYS A 45 -30.82 23.02 -18.84
CA LYS A 45 -30.59 21.72 -18.19
C LYS A 45 -29.15 21.23 -18.42
N LEU A 46 -28.57 21.48 -19.59
CA LEU A 46 -27.17 21.15 -19.91
C LEU A 46 -26.17 21.89 -19.00
N LEU A 47 -26.46 23.15 -18.66
CA LEU A 47 -25.59 23.94 -17.78
C LEU A 47 -25.58 23.37 -16.34
N ASP A 48 -26.73 22.98 -15.83
CA ASP A 48 -26.86 22.43 -14.47
C ASP A 48 -26.33 20.99 -14.37
N GLU A 49 -26.50 20.20 -15.42
CA GLU A 49 -25.84 18.90 -15.63
C GLU A 49 -24.30 19.04 -15.60
N LEU A 50 -23.75 20.00 -16.35
CA LEU A 50 -22.31 20.25 -16.35
C LEU A 50 -21.79 20.70 -14.97
N LYS A 51 -22.52 21.55 -14.25
CA LYS A 51 -22.16 21.95 -12.88
C LYS A 51 -22.13 20.75 -11.94
N THR A 52 -23.14 19.88 -12.03
CA THR A 52 -23.25 18.68 -11.21
C THR A 52 -22.09 17.73 -11.46
N LEU A 53 -21.76 17.47 -12.74
CA LEU A 53 -20.62 16.64 -13.12
C LEU A 53 -19.28 17.22 -12.64
N LYS A 54 -19.09 18.54 -12.72
CA LYS A 54 -17.90 19.21 -12.18
C LYS A 54 -17.79 19.06 -10.67
N ALA A 55 -18.90 19.20 -9.94
CA ALA A 55 -18.93 19.01 -8.49
C ALA A 55 -18.62 17.55 -8.09
N HIS A 56 -19.15 16.57 -8.83
CA HIS A 56 -18.82 15.15 -8.63
C HIS A 56 -17.33 14.88 -8.86
N ARG A 57 -16.78 15.39 -9.97
CA ARG A 57 -15.35 15.27 -10.28
C ARG A 57 -14.48 15.84 -9.16
N GLU A 58 -14.79 17.03 -8.68
CA GLU A 58 -14.04 17.67 -7.59
C GLU A 58 -14.10 16.86 -6.29
N THR A 59 -15.28 16.31 -5.97
CA THR A 59 -15.46 15.43 -4.80
C THR A 59 -14.61 14.18 -4.91
N LEU A 60 -14.60 13.51 -6.07
CA LEU A 60 -13.76 12.33 -6.31
C LEU A 60 -12.26 12.66 -6.20
N LEU A 61 -11.83 13.82 -6.69
CA LEU A 61 -10.43 14.27 -6.55
C LEU A 61 -10.04 14.47 -5.08
N ARG A 62 -10.92 15.04 -4.27
CA ARG A 62 -10.68 15.21 -2.82
C ARG A 62 -10.59 13.87 -2.10
N LEU A 63 -11.50 12.95 -2.40
CA LEU A 63 -11.48 11.59 -1.84
C LEU A 63 -10.19 10.86 -2.20
N ARG A 64 -9.77 10.93 -3.47
CA ARG A 64 -8.49 10.37 -3.92
C ARG A 64 -7.31 10.93 -3.11
N LYS A 65 -7.21 12.26 -2.99
CA LYS A 65 -6.13 12.90 -2.22
C LYS A 65 -6.13 12.47 -0.75
N SER A 66 -7.31 12.35 -0.14
CA SER A 66 -7.46 11.88 1.24
C SER A 66 -6.94 10.44 1.41
N LEU A 67 -7.31 9.55 0.48
CA LEU A 67 -6.84 8.17 0.45
C LEU A 67 -5.32 8.09 0.25
N GLU A 68 -4.77 8.83 -0.72
CA GLU A 68 -3.32 8.89 -0.96
C GLU A 68 -2.54 9.37 0.28
N LYS A 69 -3.06 10.38 1.00
CA LYS A 69 -2.48 10.84 2.27
C LYS A 69 -2.51 9.73 3.33
N ARG A 70 -3.63 9.01 3.46
CA ARG A 70 -3.75 7.92 4.43
C ARG A 70 -2.84 6.75 4.10
N ILE A 71 -2.74 6.37 2.82
CA ILE A 71 -1.81 5.35 2.33
C ILE A 71 -0.39 5.75 2.67
N SER A 72 0.04 6.96 2.32
CA SER A 72 1.39 7.45 2.62
C SER A 72 1.71 7.40 4.12
N THR A 73 0.73 7.76 4.96
CA THR A 73 0.87 7.71 6.42
C THR A 73 1.08 6.28 6.93
N LEU A 74 0.35 5.31 6.39
CA LEU A 74 0.41 3.91 6.81
C LEU A 74 1.58 3.15 6.16
N GLN A 75 2.07 3.60 5.02
CA GLN A 75 3.12 2.94 4.26
C GLN A 75 4.45 2.88 5.02
N GLY A 76 4.81 3.94 5.77
CA GLY A 76 6.02 3.96 6.59
C GLY A 76 6.07 2.80 7.60
N PRO A 77 5.09 2.71 8.53
CA PRO A 77 4.99 1.61 9.47
C PRO A 77 4.91 0.23 8.80
N CYS A 78 4.11 0.07 7.74
CA CYS A 78 4.02 -1.18 7.00
C CYS A 78 5.36 -1.59 6.38
N ASN A 79 6.12 -0.66 5.82
CA ASN A 79 7.45 -0.95 5.27
C ASN A 79 8.42 -1.44 6.35
N VAL A 80 8.35 -0.89 7.56
CA VAL A 80 9.17 -1.36 8.70
C VAL A 80 8.83 -2.80 9.04
N VAL A 81 7.54 -3.11 9.17
CA VAL A 81 7.07 -4.48 9.47
C VAL A 81 7.48 -5.44 8.35
N THR A 82 7.23 -5.09 7.08
CA THR A 82 7.60 -5.92 5.93
C THR A 82 9.10 -6.14 5.86
N ARG A 83 9.94 -5.13 6.15
CA ARG A 83 11.39 -5.29 6.22
C ARG A 83 11.81 -6.23 7.35
N GLN A 84 11.25 -6.08 8.55
CA GLN A 84 11.57 -6.95 9.68
C GLN A 84 11.18 -8.40 9.42
N THR A 85 9.99 -8.63 8.86
CA THR A 85 9.55 -9.96 8.45
C THR A 85 10.45 -10.50 7.35
N GLY A 86 10.74 -9.70 6.33
CA GLY A 86 11.62 -10.07 5.22
C GLY A 86 13.00 -10.54 5.71
N ILE A 87 13.64 -9.77 6.59
CA ILE A 87 14.94 -10.13 7.18
C ILE A 87 14.86 -11.44 7.95
N LYS A 88 13.78 -11.66 8.73
CA LYS A 88 13.59 -12.91 9.48
C LYS A 88 13.32 -14.13 8.59
N THR A 89 12.73 -13.91 7.41
CA THR A 89 12.44 -14.98 6.44
C THR A 89 13.60 -15.30 5.51
N LEU A 90 14.69 -14.52 5.53
CA LEU A 90 15.85 -14.80 4.70
C LEU A 90 16.52 -16.11 5.14
N PRO A 91 16.90 -16.99 4.19
CA PRO A 91 17.73 -18.15 4.48
C PRO A 91 19.05 -17.73 5.15
N SER A 92 19.55 -18.59 6.03
CA SER A 92 20.80 -18.38 6.78
C SER A 92 21.99 -18.10 5.87
N GLU A 93 22.01 -18.71 4.68
CA GLU A 93 23.08 -18.61 3.68
C GLU A 93 23.14 -17.21 3.06
N ILE A 94 21.97 -16.60 2.82
CA ILE A 94 21.90 -15.24 2.27
C ILE A 94 22.29 -14.24 3.34
N LEU A 95 21.81 -14.44 4.58
CA LEU A 95 22.19 -13.58 5.70
C LEU A 95 23.68 -13.67 6.04
N SER A 96 24.29 -14.86 5.98
CA SER A 96 25.72 -15.03 6.22
C SER A 96 26.56 -14.36 5.14
N GLN A 97 26.17 -14.44 3.87
CA GLN A 97 26.84 -13.71 2.78
C GLN A 97 26.76 -12.19 2.99
N ILE A 98 25.58 -11.66 3.32
CA ILE A 98 25.43 -10.23 3.65
C ILE A 98 26.35 -9.83 4.80
N PHE A 99 26.48 -10.69 5.82
CA PHE A 99 27.39 -10.48 6.94
C PHE A 99 28.85 -10.42 6.51
N VAL A 100 29.32 -11.36 5.68
CA VAL A 100 30.69 -11.39 5.17
C VAL A 100 31.00 -10.12 4.39
N PHE A 101 30.14 -9.76 3.42
CA PHE A 101 30.29 -8.53 2.63
C PHE A 101 30.35 -7.27 3.50
N PHE A 102 29.54 -7.21 4.56
CA PHE A 102 29.54 -6.07 5.47
C PHE A 102 30.82 -6.00 6.32
N CYS A 103 31.29 -7.13 6.83
CA CYS A 103 32.53 -7.20 7.61
C CYS A 103 33.78 -6.85 6.76
N ASP A 104 33.82 -7.28 5.50
CA ASP A 104 34.93 -6.97 4.59
C ASP A 104 35.02 -5.46 4.27
N SER A 105 33.87 -4.78 4.22
CA SER A 105 33.80 -3.34 3.89
C SER A 105 34.21 -2.42 5.04
N TYR A 106 34.09 -2.86 6.29
CA TYR A 106 34.29 -2.01 7.49
C TYR A 106 35.48 -2.44 8.38
N GLY A 107 36.27 -3.42 7.93
CA GLY A 107 37.43 -3.94 8.67
C GLY A 107 37.05 -4.98 9.72
N ARG A 108 37.94 -5.97 9.93
CA ARG A 108 37.69 -7.10 10.83
C ARG A 108 37.55 -6.63 12.29
N GLY A 109 36.43 -7.00 12.92
CA GLY A 109 36.28 -7.00 14.39
C GLY A 109 35.14 -6.17 14.98
N ARG A 110 34.93 -4.93 14.54
CA ARG A 110 33.84 -4.07 15.09
C ARG A 110 32.44 -4.40 14.54
N PRO A 111 32.26 -4.68 13.23
CA PRO A 111 30.93 -4.87 12.64
C PRO A 111 30.20 -6.10 13.21
N ALA A 112 30.92 -7.20 13.44
CA ALA A 112 30.35 -8.47 13.92
C ALA A 112 29.72 -8.34 15.32
N VAL A 113 30.35 -7.58 16.22
CA VAL A 113 29.83 -7.33 17.57
C VAL A 113 28.51 -6.55 17.50
N HIS A 114 28.45 -5.49 16.71
CA HIS A 114 27.24 -4.70 16.54
C HIS A 114 26.08 -5.51 15.94
N LEU A 115 26.37 -6.33 14.93
CA LEU A 115 25.35 -7.16 14.30
C LEU A 115 24.86 -8.29 15.21
N SER A 116 25.72 -8.85 16.07
CA SER A 116 25.35 -9.89 17.02
C SER A 116 24.31 -9.45 18.06
N HIS A 117 24.14 -8.13 18.26
CA HIS A 117 23.18 -7.57 19.20
C HIS A 117 21.80 -7.29 18.55
N VAL A 118 21.64 -7.48 17.24
CA VAL A 118 20.39 -7.19 16.52
C VAL A 118 19.29 -8.20 16.86
N CYS A 119 19.58 -9.50 16.78
CA CYS A 119 18.65 -10.57 17.14
C CYS A 119 19.38 -11.91 17.35
N ARG A 120 18.65 -12.93 17.85
CA ARG A 120 19.23 -14.27 18.09
C ARG A 120 19.81 -14.92 16.81
N GLN A 121 19.15 -14.75 15.67
CA GLN A 121 19.61 -15.29 14.39
C GLN A 121 20.93 -14.63 13.95
N PHE A 122 21.00 -13.30 14.05
CA PHE A 122 22.22 -12.53 13.73
C PHE A 122 23.36 -12.86 14.69
N ARG A 123 23.05 -13.08 15.98
CA ARG A 123 24.04 -13.56 16.96
C ARG A 123 24.62 -14.92 16.56
N HIS A 124 23.75 -15.86 16.18
CA HIS A 124 24.18 -17.20 15.76
C HIS A 124 25.09 -17.12 14.52
N LEU A 125 24.67 -16.35 13.52
CA LEU A 125 25.47 -16.13 12.31
C LEU A 125 26.80 -15.42 12.62
N ALA A 126 26.79 -14.37 13.43
CA ALA A 126 28.02 -13.67 13.83
C ALA A 126 29.04 -14.60 14.50
N LEU A 127 28.56 -15.52 15.35
CA LEU A 127 29.42 -16.52 16.01
C LEU A 127 29.93 -17.58 15.05
N GLN A 128 29.12 -18.01 14.08
CA GLN A 128 29.54 -18.96 13.04
C GLN A 128 30.54 -18.35 12.06
N THR A 129 30.31 -17.10 11.64
CA THR A 129 31.16 -16.40 10.67
C THR A 129 32.45 -15.87 11.30
N ALA A 130 32.47 -15.55 12.60
CA ALA A 130 33.72 -15.16 13.28
C ALA A 130 34.72 -16.32 13.45
N ALA A 131 34.29 -17.56 13.22
CA ALA A 131 35.14 -18.75 13.20
C ALA A 131 35.73 -19.05 11.80
N LEU A 132 35.37 -18.27 10.77
CA LEU A 132 35.93 -18.30 9.41
C LEU A 132 36.98 -17.18 9.24
#